data_AF-A0A7K1Y8B8-F1
#
_entry.id   AF-A0A7K1Y8B8-F1
#
_cell.length_a   1.000
_cell.length_b   1.000
_cell.length_c   1.000
_cell.angle_alpha   90.00
_cell.angle_beta   90.00
_cell.angle_gamma   90.00
#
_symmetry.space_group_name_H-M   'P 1'
#
loop_
_entity.id
_entity.type
_entity.pdbx_description
1 polymer ?
#
loop_
_entity_poly.entity_id
_entity_poly.type
_entity_poly.pdbx_seq_one_letter_code
_entity_poly.pdbx_strand_id
1 'polypeptide(L)' 'MTAKSINEEDDLPITVVLKRVEKGSKRVLQEVDALNLGRTTVKRNGVYRTFNDGTFVKIADGEFKKKRISQKQVRLF' A
#
# COMPACT_ATOMS: atom_id res chain seq x y z
N MET A 1 -0.86 -11.27 24.05
CA MET A 1 -0.38 -11.40 22.66
C MET A 1 1.04 -10.87 22.63
N THR A 2 2.01 -11.74 22.87
CA THR A 2 3.42 -11.38 23.05
C THR A 2 4.02 -11.13 21.68
N ALA A 3 4.58 -9.92 21.47
CA ALA A 3 5.31 -9.56 20.27
C ALA A 3 6.45 -10.56 20.06
N LYS A 4 6.33 -11.42 19.04
CA LYS A 4 7.43 -12.31 18.64
C LYS A 4 8.57 -11.44 18.14
N SER A 5 9.71 -11.65 18.79
CA SER A 5 10.98 -10.96 18.66
C SER A 5 11.43 -10.76 17.22
N ILE A 6 12.01 -9.58 17.00
CA ILE A 6 12.37 -8.93 15.74
C ILE A 6 13.71 -9.46 15.17
N ASN A 7 14.28 -10.51 15.79
CA ASN A 7 15.68 -10.92 15.55
C ASN A 7 15.83 -12.05 14.51
N GLU A 8 14.74 -12.60 13.97
CA GLU A 8 14.78 -13.66 12.95
C GLU A 8 14.34 -13.19 11.55
N GLU A 9 14.02 -11.90 11.39
CA GLU A 9 13.53 -11.37 10.10
C GLU A 9 14.65 -11.07 9.10
N ASP A 10 15.88 -10.83 9.57
CA ASP A 10 17.02 -10.44 8.73
C ASP A 10 17.53 -11.57 7.80
N ASP A 11 17.34 -12.84 8.18
CA ASP A 11 17.77 -14.01 7.40
C ASP A 11 16.64 -14.60 6.51
N LEU A 12 15.45 -14.00 6.51
CA LEU A 12 14.35 -14.51 5.69
C LEU A 12 14.60 -14.21 4.20
N PRO A 13 14.43 -15.20 3.31
CA PRO A 13 14.47 -14.94 1.88
C PRO A 13 13.50 -13.81 1.53
N ILE A 14 13.96 -12.84 0.75
CA ILE A 14 13.17 -11.65 0.40
C ILE A 14 11.78 -12.00 -0.19
N THR A 15 11.67 -13.16 -0.83
CA THR A 15 10.42 -13.72 -1.35
C THR A 15 9.39 -14.05 -0.25
N VAL A 16 9.84 -14.51 0.92
CA VAL A 16 9.00 -14.80 2.08
C VAL A 16 8.53 -13.50 2.71
N VAL A 17 9.44 -12.51 2.84
CA VAL A 17 9.11 -11.16 3.31
C VAL A 17 8.04 -10.53 2.42
N LEU A 18 8.25 -10.55 1.09
CA LEU A 18 7.28 -10.04 0.10
C LEU A 18 5.90 -10.71 0.23
N LYS A 19 5.85 -12.04 0.34
CA LYS A 19 4.57 -12.77 0.53
C LYS A 19 3.87 -12.37 1.82
N ARG A 20 4.62 -12.15 2.90
CA ARG A 20 4.07 -11.75 4.19
C ARG A 20 3.50 -10.34 4.15
N VAL A 21 4.22 -9.42 3.50
CA VAL A 21 3.77 -8.04 3.25
C VAL A 21 2.52 -8.04 2.38
N GLU A 22 2.49 -8.82 1.30
CA GLU A 22 1.33 -8.93 0.41
C GLU A 22 0.10 -9.45 1.15
N LYS A 23 0.27 -10.50 1.97
CA LYS A 23 -0.81 -11.04 2.80
C LYS A 23 -1.32 -10.04 3.85
N GLY A 24 -0.41 -9.29 4.47
CA GLY A 24 -0.75 -8.23 5.43
C GLY A 24 -1.53 -7.10 4.76
N SER A 25 -1.03 -6.61 3.61
CA SER A 25 -1.69 -5.58 2.81
C SER A 25 -3.10 -5.99 2.40
N LYS A 26 -3.28 -7.24 1.94
CA LYS A 26 -4.60 -7.77 1.59
C LYS A 26 -5.58 -7.77 2.77
N ARG A 27 -5.13 -8.10 3.98
CA ARG A 27 -5.97 -8.06 5.19
C ARG A 27 -6.39 -6.62 5.52
N VAL A 28 -5.46 -5.68 5.47
CA VAL A 28 -5.77 -4.26 5.70
C VAL A 28 -6.80 -3.76 4.68
N LEU A 29 -6.65 -4.12 3.41
CA LEU A 29 -7.62 -3.75 2.38
C LEU A 29 -9.01 -4.36 2.64
N GLN A 30 -9.08 -5.61 3.12
CA GLN A 30 -10.34 -6.24 3.50
C GLN A 30 -11.02 -5.54 4.69
N GLU A 31 -10.25 -5.14 5.69
CA GLU A 31 -10.78 -4.36 6.84
C GLU A 31 -11.29 -2.98 6.39
N VAL A 32 -10.55 -2.29 5.52
CA VAL A 32 -10.95 -1.01 4.93
C VAL A 32 -12.27 -1.12 4.17
N ASP A 33 -12.47 -2.20 3.41
CA ASP A 33 -13.69 -2.43 2.66
C ASP A 33 -14.87 -2.81 3.57
N ALA A 34 -14.64 -3.65 4.58
CA ALA A 34 -15.64 -4.08 5.55
C ALA A 34 -16.15 -2.92 6.40
N LEU A 35 -15.27 -1.99 6.75
CA LEU A 35 -15.59 -0.77 7.52
C LEU A 35 -16.02 0.41 6.63
N ASN A 36 -16.10 0.21 5.31
CA ASN A 36 -16.40 1.23 4.32
C ASN A 36 -15.59 2.54 4.50
N LEU A 37 -14.30 2.43 4.84
CA LEU A 37 -13.44 3.60 5.07
C LEU A 37 -13.02 4.32 3.78
N GLY A 38 -13.24 3.65 2.65
CA GLY A 38 -12.92 4.14 1.32
C GLY A 38 -11.43 4.05 0.97
N ARG A 39 -11.15 3.72 -0.29
CA ARG A 39 -9.80 3.58 -0.83
C ARG A 39 -9.36 4.88 -1.49
N THR A 40 -8.24 5.43 -1.03
CA THR A 40 -7.66 6.63 -1.62
C THR A 40 -6.84 6.28 -2.87
N THR A 41 -7.20 6.88 -4.00
CA THR A 41 -6.50 6.77 -5.28
C THR A 41 -6.03 8.13 -5.74
N VAL A 42 -4.74 8.25 -6.06
CA VAL A 42 -4.16 9.45 -6.66
C VAL A 42 -4.26 9.35 -8.19
N LYS A 43 -4.95 10.29 -8.81
CA LYS A 43 -5.02 10.48 -10.26
C LYS A 43 -4.25 11.75 -10.64
N ARG A 44 -4.02 11.94 -11.94
CA ARG A 44 -3.25 13.09 -12.45
C ARG A 44 -3.81 14.44 -12.01
N ASN A 45 -5.14 14.52 -11.85
CA ASN A 45 -5.91 15.74 -11.60
C ASN A 45 -6.47 15.83 -10.16
N GLY A 46 -6.05 14.96 -9.25
CA GLY A 46 -6.59 14.98 -7.90
C GLY A 46 -6.43 13.69 -7.13
N VAL A 47 -6.77 13.77 -5.85
CA VAL A 47 -6.87 12.63 -4.94
C VAL A 47 -8.34 12.32 -4.73
N TYR A 48 -8.70 11.05 -4.91
CA TYR A 48 -10.07 10.55 -4.81
C TYR A 48 -10.15 9.48 -3.75
N ARG A 49 -11.24 9.44 -2.99
CA ARG A 49 -11.57 8.29 -2.13
C ARG A 49 -12.81 7.61 -2.67
N THR A 50 -12.68 6.32 -2.95
CA THR A 50 -13.77 5.47 -3.46
C THR A 50 -14.24 4.55 -2.37
N PHE A 51 -15.53 4.57 -2.07
CA PHE A 51 -16.17 3.73 -1.05
C PHE A 51 -16.62 2.39 -1.63
N ASN A 52 -16.95 1.44 -0.76
CA ASN A 52 -17.40 0.10 -1.14
C ASN A 52 -18.73 0.15 -1.94
N ASP A 53 -19.59 1.10 -1.61
CA ASP A 53 -20.88 1.35 -2.30
C ASP A 53 -20.73 1.93 -3.73
N GLY A 54 -19.51 2.17 -4.19
CA GLY A 54 -19.22 2.74 -5.50
C GLY A 54 -19.24 4.27 -5.54
N THR A 55 -19.57 4.94 -4.42
CA THR A 55 -19.48 6.40 -4.34
C THR A 55 -18.00 6.82 -4.31
N PHE A 56 -17.73 8.03 -4.80
CA PHE A 56 -16.39 8.61 -4.76
C PHE A 56 -16.43 10.08 -4.40
N VAL A 57 -15.45 10.51 -3.61
CA VAL A 57 -15.28 11.90 -3.18
C VAL A 57 -13.90 12.37 -3.58
N LYS A 58 -13.82 13.56 -4.22
CA LYS A 58 -12.56 14.23 -4.49
C LYS A 58 -12.08 14.89 -3.19
N ILE A 59 -10.97 14.39 -2.63
CA ILE A 59 -10.40 14.91 -1.38
C ILE A 59 -9.52 16.12 -1.65
N ALA A 60 -8.77 16.10 -2.75
CA ALA A 60 -7.86 17.18 -3.09
C ALA A 60 -7.84 17.38 -4.60
N ASP A 61 -7.75 18.65 -4.99
CA ASP A 61 -7.39 19.04 -6.36
C ASP A 61 -5.87 19.23 -6.47
N GLY A 62 -5.33 19.01 -7.65
CA GLY A 62 -3.91 19.21 -7.92
C GLY A 62 -3.38 18.39 -9.08
N GLU A 63 -2.25 18.84 -9.63
CA GLU A 63 -1.53 18.10 -10.68
C GLU A 63 -0.49 17.17 -10.06
N PHE A 64 -0.84 15.89 -9.93
CA PHE A 64 0.05 14.87 -9.38
C PHE A 64 0.79 14.14 -10.51
N LYS A 65 2.01 14.60 -10.81
CA LYS A 65 2.87 13.94 -11.81
C LYS A 65 3.42 12.64 -11.22
N LYS A 66 3.11 11.51 -11.85
CA LYS A 66 3.67 10.21 -11.47
C LYS A 66 5.18 10.24 -11.69
N LYS A 67 5.96 10.33 -10.62
CA LYS A 67 7.42 10.31 -10.70
C LYS A 67 7.85 8.90 -11.10
N ARG A 68 8.19 8.71 -12.38
CA ARG A 68 8.88 7.50 -12.83
C ARG A 68 10.30 7.57 -12.29
N ILE A 69 10.58 6.73 -11.28
CA ILE A 69 11.95 6.48 -10.87
C ILE A 69 12.55 5.71 -12.04
N SER A 70 13.43 6.34 -12.84
CA SER A 70 14.27 5.59 -13.78
C SER A 70 14.95 4.51 -12.96
N GLN A 71 14.83 3.24 -13.33
CA GLN A 71 15.42 2.11 -12.61
C GLN A 71 16.92 2.38 -12.38
N LYS A 72 17.27 3.02 -11.26
CA LYS A 72 18.62 2.96 -10.73
C LYS A 72 18.71 1.54 -10.21
N GLN A 73 19.50 0.72 -10.90
CA GLN A 73 19.91 -0.58 -10.38
C GLN A 73 20.40 -0.33 -8.95
N VAL A 74 19.64 -0.83 -7.97
CA VAL A 74 20.10 -0.87 -6.60
C VAL A 74 21.23 -1.89 -6.62
N ARG A 75 22.48 -1.42 -6.66
CA ARG A 75 23.64 -2.27 -6.44
C ARG A 75 23.56 -2.72 -4.99
N LEU A 76 23.10 -3.95 -4.78
CA LEU A 76 23.34 -4.68 -3.55
C LEU A 76 24.80 -5.11 -3.62
N PHE A 77 25.63 -4.52 -2.76
CA PHE A 77 27.03 -4.91 -2.59
C PHE A 77 27.09 -6.28 -1.92
#